data_AF-A0A7V8U433-F1
#
_entry.id   AF-A0A7V8U433-F1
#
_cell.length_a   1.000
_cell.length_b   1.000
_cell.length_c   1.000
_cell.angle_alpha   90.00
_cell.angle_beta   90.00
_cell.angle_gamma   90.00
#
_symmetry.space_group_name_H-M   'P 1'
#
loop_
_entity.id
_entity.type
_entity.pdbx_description
1 polymer ?
#
loop_
_entity_poly.entity_id
_entity_poly.type
_entity_poly.pdbx_seq_one_letter_code
_entity_poly.pdbx_strand_id
1 'polypeptide(L)'
;MTVLFDEQGEIIRELGVAADIDPEREIERRTAFLKDYLVASGMRGYVLGISGGVDSLTAALLAQKAVRELRDSGHAAEFIAVRLPYGVQADEADAVRALETIGADRSMVVNIKAPADAMLAAALNGGLAFADAGRQDFILGNIKARQRMIAQFALAGALGGLVIGTDHAAEAVMGFFTKFGDGAADILPLAGLNKRRVRLLAKRLGAPDELVFKVPTADLEDQRPLRPDEEAYGVSYDEIDDFLEGKPVGEIARRRILAAYRATAHKRALPVAVSAL
;
A
#
# COMPACT_ATOMS: atom_id res chain seq x y z
N MET A 1 -28.34 -17.90 -26.70
CA MET A 1 -27.78 -17.92 -25.33
C MET A 1 -26.63 -16.93 -25.32
N THR A 2 -26.90 -15.69 -24.92
CA THR A 2 -25.85 -14.68 -24.75
C THR A 2 -25.06 -15.10 -23.51
N VAL A 3 -23.79 -15.45 -23.67
CA VAL A 3 -22.90 -15.67 -22.53
C VAL A 3 -22.88 -14.34 -21.77
N LEU A 4 -23.49 -14.30 -20.59
CA LEU A 4 -23.38 -13.14 -19.71
C LEU A 4 -21.91 -13.03 -19.33
N PHE A 5 -21.28 -11.92 -19.72
CA PHE A 5 -19.89 -11.65 -19.41
C PHE A 5 -19.73 -11.49 -17.90
N ASP A 6 -19.00 -12.42 -17.27
CA ASP A 6 -18.70 -12.42 -15.84
C ASP A 6 -17.51 -11.49 -15.55
N GLU A 7 -17.76 -10.19 -15.65
CA GLU A 7 -16.75 -9.16 -15.39
C GLU A 7 -16.18 -9.23 -13.97
N GLN A 8 -17.00 -9.63 -12.99
CA GLN A 8 -16.55 -9.79 -11.60
C GLN A 8 -15.52 -10.92 -11.50
N GLY A 9 -15.83 -12.09 -12.05
CA GLY A 9 -14.90 -13.22 -12.08
C GLY A 9 -13.60 -12.92 -12.82
N GLU A 10 -13.64 -12.11 -13.89
CA GLU A 10 -12.42 -11.67 -14.58
C GLU A 10 -11.55 -10.76 -13.72
N ILE A 11 -12.13 -9.77 -13.05
CA ILE A 11 -11.40 -8.86 -12.15
C ILE A 11 -10.77 -9.63 -10.98
N ILE A 12 -11.51 -10.59 -10.39
CA ILE A 12 -11.00 -11.45 -9.31
C ILE A 12 -9.76 -12.23 -9.77
N ARG A 13 -9.81 -12.82 -10.98
CA ARG A 13 -8.68 -13.55 -11.56
C ARG A 13 -7.51 -12.63 -11.87
N GLU A 14 -7.75 -11.46 -12.46
CA GLU A 14 -6.69 -10.50 -12.79
C GLU A 14 -5.97 -9.99 -11.54
N LEU A 15 -6.70 -9.68 -10.48
CA LEU A 15 -6.14 -9.22 -9.21
C LEU A 15 -5.60 -10.37 -8.34
N GLY A 16 -5.68 -11.61 -8.80
CA GLY A 16 -5.11 -12.78 -8.12
C GLY A 16 -5.76 -13.10 -6.78
N VAL A 17 -7.06 -12.80 -6.61
CA VAL A 17 -7.77 -13.07 -5.35
C VAL A 17 -8.15 -14.55 -5.30
N ALA A 18 -7.59 -15.27 -4.32
CA ALA A 18 -7.87 -16.69 -4.13
C ALA A 18 -9.33 -16.93 -3.67
N ALA A 19 -9.92 -18.05 -4.07
CA ALA A 19 -11.27 -18.42 -3.63
C ALA A 19 -11.33 -18.61 -2.09
N ASP A 20 -10.38 -19.39 -1.56
CA ASP A 20 -10.26 -19.68 -0.14
C ASP A 20 -8.97 -19.08 0.44
N ILE A 21 -8.92 -18.96 1.77
CA ILE A 21 -7.74 -18.51 2.49
C ILE A 21 -7.44 -19.42 3.69
N ASP A 22 -6.21 -19.92 3.73
CA ASP A 22 -5.58 -20.43 4.94
C ASP A 22 -4.51 -19.40 5.35
N PRO A 23 -4.66 -18.72 6.50
CA PRO A 23 -3.76 -17.64 6.86
C PRO A 23 -2.33 -18.12 7.13
N GLU A 24 -2.12 -19.34 7.64
CA GLU A 24 -0.75 -19.84 7.89
C GLU A 24 -0.05 -20.11 6.57
N ARG A 25 -0.75 -20.77 5.64
CA ARG A 25 -0.22 -21.03 4.29
C ARG A 25 0.05 -19.73 3.53
N GLU A 26 -0.80 -18.72 3.65
CA GLU A 26 -0.58 -17.42 3.01
C GLU A 26 0.61 -16.67 3.64
N ILE A 27 0.79 -16.74 4.96
CA ILE A 27 1.98 -16.19 5.63
C ILE A 27 3.23 -16.89 5.11
N GLU A 28 3.27 -18.23 5.12
CA GLU A 28 4.41 -19.00 4.60
C GLU A 28 4.72 -18.67 3.14
N ARG A 29 3.70 -18.63 2.28
CA ARG A 29 3.85 -18.31 0.85
C ARG A 29 4.42 -16.91 0.63
N ARG A 30 3.93 -15.91 1.36
CA ARG A 30 4.35 -14.51 1.21
C ARG A 30 5.72 -14.25 1.84
N THR A 31 6.02 -14.89 2.96
CA THR A 31 7.37 -14.90 3.54
C THR A 31 8.35 -15.56 2.58
N ALA A 32 8.03 -16.74 2.02
CA ALA A 32 8.88 -17.39 1.02
C ALA A 32 9.10 -16.50 -0.21
N PHE A 33 8.05 -15.89 -0.75
CA PHE A 33 8.14 -14.94 -1.86
C PHE A 33 9.13 -13.79 -1.59
N LEU A 34 9.08 -13.18 -0.40
CA LEU A 34 10.05 -12.16 0.00
C LEU A 34 11.47 -12.75 0.10
N LYS A 35 11.64 -13.91 0.72
CA LYS A 35 12.98 -14.52 0.85
C LYS A 35 13.61 -14.81 -0.51
N ASP A 36 12.86 -15.47 -1.39
CA ASP A 36 13.31 -15.90 -2.71
C ASP A 36 13.69 -14.69 -3.57
N TYR A 37 12.88 -13.64 -3.56
CA TYR A 37 13.14 -12.43 -4.34
C TYR A 37 14.33 -11.63 -3.79
N LEU A 38 14.50 -11.55 -2.47
CA LEU A 38 15.65 -10.87 -1.88
C LEU A 38 16.96 -11.58 -2.27
N VAL A 39 17.00 -12.92 -2.19
CA VAL A 39 18.17 -13.72 -2.59
C VAL A 39 18.44 -13.57 -4.09
N ALA A 40 17.41 -13.68 -4.93
CA ALA A 40 17.55 -13.59 -6.39
C ALA A 40 18.02 -12.20 -6.87
N SER A 41 17.63 -11.13 -6.17
CA SER A 41 18.02 -9.76 -6.54
C SER A 41 19.46 -9.40 -6.13
N GLY A 42 20.08 -10.18 -5.23
CA GLY A 42 21.39 -9.87 -4.65
C GLY A 42 21.39 -8.66 -3.70
N MET A 43 20.21 -8.12 -3.38
CA MET A 43 20.05 -7.07 -2.38
C MET A 43 20.10 -7.65 -0.96
N ARG A 44 20.33 -6.79 0.03
CA ARG A 44 20.57 -7.19 1.44
C ARG A 44 19.47 -6.77 2.39
N GLY A 45 18.41 -6.16 1.90
CA GLY A 45 17.33 -5.79 2.79
C GLY A 45 16.10 -5.22 2.10
N TYR A 46 15.13 -4.95 2.95
CA TYR A 46 13.86 -4.34 2.59
C TYR A 46 13.70 -3.00 3.28
N VAL A 47 13.11 -2.04 2.59
CA VAL A 47 12.73 -0.73 3.10
C VAL A 47 11.22 -0.58 2.97
N LEU A 48 10.55 -0.15 4.04
CA LEU A 48 9.11 0.11 4.02
C LEU A 48 8.74 1.29 4.92
N GLY A 49 7.91 2.18 4.37
CA GLY A 49 7.23 3.24 5.11
C GLY A 49 6.18 2.69 6.07
N ILE A 50 6.28 3.02 7.35
CA ILE A 50 5.31 2.63 8.39
C ILE A 50 4.39 3.81 8.67
N SER A 51 3.14 3.72 8.20
CA SER A 51 2.12 4.76 8.40
C SER A 51 1.34 4.59 9.72
N GLY A 52 1.38 3.40 10.32
CA GLY A 52 0.52 3.02 11.44
C GLY A 52 -0.82 2.40 10.99
N GLY A 53 -1.06 2.28 9.68
CA GLY A 53 -2.16 1.52 9.10
C GLY A 53 -1.86 0.02 8.99
N VAL A 54 -2.92 -0.80 8.93
CA VAL A 54 -2.83 -2.27 8.94
C VAL A 54 -2.03 -2.84 7.76
N ASP A 55 -2.03 -2.19 6.60
CA ASP A 55 -1.36 -2.71 5.40
C ASP A 55 0.16 -2.63 5.57
N SER A 56 0.68 -1.47 5.95
CA SER A 56 2.11 -1.30 6.26
C SER A 56 2.56 -2.18 7.42
N LEU A 57 1.72 -2.36 8.45
CA LEU A 57 1.99 -3.25 9.58
C LEU A 57 2.12 -4.71 9.13
N THR A 58 1.16 -5.20 8.34
CA THR A 58 1.15 -6.59 7.87
C THR A 58 2.34 -6.88 6.94
N ALA A 59 2.61 -5.98 6.00
CA ALA A 59 3.77 -6.10 5.10
C ALA A 59 5.09 -6.07 5.88
N ALA A 60 5.21 -5.21 6.89
CA ALA A 60 6.39 -5.13 7.75
C ALA A 60 6.61 -6.38 8.59
N LEU A 61 5.54 -6.97 9.17
CA LEU A 61 5.63 -8.22 9.92
C LEU A 61 6.10 -9.39 9.04
N LEU A 62 5.58 -9.48 7.80
CA LEU A 62 6.03 -10.45 6.80
C LEU A 62 7.50 -10.23 6.41
N ALA A 63 7.91 -8.99 6.19
CA ALA A 63 9.29 -8.62 5.85
C ALA A 63 10.26 -8.94 6.98
N GLN A 64 9.95 -8.53 8.22
CA GLN A 64 10.77 -8.82 9.39
C GLN A 64 10.87 -10.32 9.66
N LYS A 65 9.80 -11.09 9.43
CA LYS A 65 9.85 -12.56 9.48
C LYS A 65 10.77 -13.13 8.40
N ALA A 66 10.65 -12.67 7.15
CA ALA A 66 11.47 -13.14 6.03
C ALA A 66 12.97 -12.90 6.23
N VAL A 67 13.37 -11.69 6.64
CA VAL A 67 14.79 -11.36 6.86
C VAL A 67 15.37 -12.12 8.06
N ARG A 68 14.59 -12.37 9.12
CA ARG A 68 15.00 -13.20 10.25
C ARG A 68 15.31 -14.63 9.82
N GLU A 69 14.38 -15.27 9.10
CA GLU A 69 14.57 -16.63 8.60
C GLU A 69 15.75 -16.76 7.61
N LEU A 70 15.98 -15.72 6.80
CA LEU A 70 17.15 -15.65 5.93
C LEU A 70 18.46 -15.59 6.73
N ARG A 71 18.50 -14.77 7.79
CA ARG A 71 19.66 -14.70 8.69
C ARG A 71 19.91 -16.00 9.41
N ASP A 72 18.87 -16.68 9.90
CA ASP A 72 18.97 -18.01 10.50
C ASP A 72 19.53 -19.04 9.52
N SER A 73 19.31 -18.82 8.22
CA SER A 73 19.85 -19.63 7.12
C SER A 73 21.20 -19.13 6.57
N GLY A 74 21.86 -18.18 7.24
CA GLY A 74 23.19 -17.69 6.90
C GLY A 74 23.28 -16.56 5.87
N HIS A 75 22.15 -15.96 5.46
CA HIS A 75 22.13 -14.83 4.54
C HIS A 75 22.17 -13.49 5.29
N ALA A 76 22.93 -12.53 4.78
CA ALA A 76 22.88 -11.15 5.28
C ALA A 76 21.62 -10.45 4.77
N ALA A 77 20.60 -10.35 5.63
CA ALA A 77 19.33 -9.70 5.33
C ALA A 77 18.89 -8.79 6.48
N GLU A 78 18.33 -7.62 6.17
CA GLU A 78 17.82 -6.65 7.16
C GLU A 78 16.50 -6.03 6.70
N PHE A 79 15.59 -5.75 7.62
CA PHE A 79 14.41 -4.94 7.35
C PHE A 79 14.50 -3.57 8.04
N ILE A 80 14.31 -2.52 7.24
CA ILE A 80 14.39 -1.13 7.65
C ILE A 80 12.97 -0.54 7.61
N ALA A 81 12.42 -0.28 8.79
CA ALA A 81 11.18 0.45 8.95
C ALA A 81 11.45 1.96 8.92
N VAL A 82 10.66 2.71 8.15
CA VAL A 82 10.86 4.15 7.97
C VAL A 82 9.59 4.90 8.32
N ARG A 83 9.65 5.84 9.28
CA ARG A 83 8.57 6.82 9.46
C ARG A 83 8.73 7.97 8.49
N LEU A 84 7.63 8.36 7.84
CA LEU A 84 7.61 9.37 6.78
C LEU A 84 6.60 10.49 7.06
N PRO A 85 6.74 11.22 8.19
CA PRO A 85 5.78 12.23 8.59
C PRO A 85 5.85 13.46 7.69
N TYR A 86 4.72 14.15 7.53
CA TYR A 86 4.66 15.50 7.00
C TYR A 86 4.52 16.48 8.18
N GLY A 87 5.64 17.03 8.65
CA GLY A 87 5.65 17.88 9.84
C GLY A 87 5.54 17.04 11.12
N VAL A 88 4.61 17.39 12.00
CA VAL A 88 4.31 16.61 13.21
C VAL A 88 3.11 15.71 12.91
N GLN A 89 3.27 14.41 13.12
CA GLN A 89 2.24 13.42 12.86
C GLN A 89 1.31 13.28 14.07
N ALA A 90 0.00 13.47 13.88
CA ALA A 90 -0.98 13.47 14.97
C ALA A 90 -1.13 12.10 15.66
N ASP A 91 -0.91 11.00 14.92
CA ASP A 91 -1.02 9.63 15.38
C ASP A 91 0.35 8.96 15.60
N GLU A 92 1.37 9.75 16.01
CA GLU A 92 2.72 9.26 16.28
C GLU A 92 2.75 8.07 17.26
N ALA A 93 1.85 8.06 18.25
CA ALA A 93 1.72 6.96 19.20
C ALA A 93 1.39 5.62 18.51
N ASP A 94 0.60 5.64 17.44
CA ASP A 94 0.22 4.42 16.71
C ASP A 94 1.39 3.92 15.87
N ALA A 95 2.13 4.83 15.23
CA ALA A 95 3.34 4.49 14.49
C ALA A 95 4.43 3.89 15.41
N VAL A 96 4.57 4.40 16.64
CA VAL A 96 5.48 3.83 17.64
C VAL A 96 5.03 2.42 18.05
N ARG A 97 3.75 2.21 18.38
CA ARG A 97 3.24 0.87 18.73
C ARG A 97 3.38 -0.12 17.57
N ALA A 98 3.18 0.33 16.34
CA ALA A 98 3.43 -0.48 15.16
C ALA A 98 4.90 -0.90 15.06
N LEU A 99 5.85 0.03 15.25
CA LEU A 99 7.28 -0.28 15.24
C LEU A 99 7.68 -1.30 16.33
N GLU A 100 7.14 -1.14 17.53
CA GLU A 100 7.35 -2.09 18.65
C GLU A 100 6.81 -3.48 18.31
N THR A 101 5.61 -3.55 17.74
CA THR A 101 4.98 -4.81 17.30
C THR A 101 5.80 -5.49 16.20
N ILE A 102 6.32 -4.70 15.25
CA ILE A 102 7.12 -5.20 14.13
C ILE A 102 8.45 -5.76 14.62
N GLY A 103 9.14 -5.05 15.53
CA GLY A 103 10.49 -5.40 15.96
C GLY A 103 11.49 -5.35 14.80
N ALA A 104 11.43 -4.26 14.01
CA ALA A 104 12.30 -4.06 12.85
C ALA A 104 13.79 -4.01 13.24
N ASP A 105 14.66 -4.54 12.38
CA ASP A 105 16.11 -4.52 12.64
C ASP A 105 16.66 -3.08 12.74
N ARG A 106 16.09 -2.18 11.95
CA ARG A 106 16.40 -0.75 11.98
C ARG A 106 15.15 0.09 11.83
N SER A 107 15.11 1.20 12.55
CA SER A 107 14.08 2.22 12.42
C SER A 107 14.71 3.57 12.04
N MET A 108 14.12 4.23 11.05
CA MET A 108 14.56 5.54 10.56
C MET A 108 13.39 6.50 10.46
N VAL A 109 13.67 7.80 10.42
CA VAL A 109 12.66 8.84 10.22
C VAL A 109 13.14 9.80 9.13
N VAL A 110 12.29 10.04 8.13
CA VAL A 110 12.53 11.05 7.08
C VAL A 110 11.29 11.96 7.01
N ASN A 111 11.43 13.20 7.49
CA ASN A 111 10.34 14.16 7.43
C ASN A 111 10.19 14.73 6.01
N ILE A 112 9.04 14.49 5.39
CA ILE A 112 8.78 14.87 3.99
C ILE A 112 8.24 16.30 3.83
N LYS A 113 8.03 17.05 4.92
CA LYS A 113 7.42 18.40 4.83
C LYS A 113 8.22 19.36 3.98
N ALA A 114 9.50 19.55 4.30
CA ALA A 114 10.36 20.47 3.57
C ALA A 114 10.40 20.15 2.06
N PRO A 115 10.68 18.90 1.60
CA PRO A 115 10.69 18.61 0.17
C PRO A 115 9.30 18.67 -0.48
N ALA A 116 8.21 18.33 0.22
CA ALA A 116 6.86 18.45 -0.33
C ALA A 116 6.45 19.91 -0.56
N ASP A 117 6.68 20.77 0.44
CA ASP A 117 6.39 22.20 0.37
C ASP A 117 7.23 22.88 -0.71
N ALA A 118 8.51 22.55 -0.79
CA ALA A 118 9.41 23.08 -1.81
C ALA A 118 8.96 22.71 -3.23
N MET A 119 8.48 21.47 -3.43
CA MET A 119 7.98 21.03 -4.74
C MET A 119 6.70 21.76 -5.14
N LEU A 120 5.76 21.95 -4.22
CA LEU A 120 4.55 22.73 -4.49
C LEU A 120 4.90 24.19 -4.81
N ALA A 121 5.77 24.81 -4.01
CA ALA A 121 6.23 26.18 -4.23
C ALA A 121 6.94 26.34 -5.59
N ALA A 122 7.78 25.38 -6.00
CA ALA A 122 8.42 25.39 -7.30
C ALA A 122 7.40 25.34 -8.46
N ALA A 123 6.36 24.51 -8.34
CA ALA A 123 5.30 24.45 -9.36
C ALA A 123 4.50 25.77 -9.45
N LEU A 124 4.16 26.36 -8.30
CA LEU A 124 3.48 27.66 -8.23
C LEU A 124 4.34 28.78 -8.85
N ASN A 125 5.63 28.84 -8.50
CA ASN A 125 6.57 29.79 -9.09
C ASN A 125 6.77 29.57 -10.60
N GLY A 126 6.58 28.34 -11.08
CA GLY A 126 6.55 27.98 -12.49
C GLY A 126 5.27 28.35 -13.23
N GLY A 127 4.30 29.00 -12.56
CA GLY A 127 3.05 29.46 -13.16
C GLY A 127 1.88 28.49 -13.04
N LEU A 128 2.00 27.41 -12.26
CA LEU A 128 0.85 26.55 -11.95
C LEU A 128 -0.18 27.36 -11.15
N ALA A 129 -1.43 27.35 -11.61
CA ALA A 129 -2.57 27.90 -10.90
C ALA A 129 -3.59 26.79 -10.61
N PHE A 130 -4.19 26.83 -9.43
CA PHE A 130 -5.25 25.90 -9.03
C PHE A 130 -6.62 26.58 -9.13
N ALA A 131 -7.64 25.80 -9.46
CA ALA A 131 -9.02 26.31 -9.53
C ALA A 131 -9.53 26.78 -8.16
N ASP A 132 -9.13 26.08 -7.10
CA ASP A 132 -9.50 26.36 -5.71
C ASP A 132 -8.48 25.75 -4.74
N ALA A 133 -8.64 26.07 -3.45
CA ALA A 133 -7.77 25.59 -2.37
C ALA A 133 -7.86 24.07 -2.15
N GLY A 134 -9.01 23.45 -2.39
CA GLY A 134 -9.18 22.01 -2.27
C GLY A 134 -8.43 21.25 -3.36
N ARG A 135 -8.40 21.77 -4.60
CA ARG A 135 -7.59 21.19 -5.68
C ARG A 135 -6.10 21.31 -5.39
N GLN A 136 -5.67 22.42 -4.80
CA GLN A 136 -4.28 22.58 -4.35
C GLN A 136 -3.94 21.54 -3.26
N ASP A 137 -4.79 21.37 -2.25
CA ASP A 137 -4.59 20.41 -1.16
C ASP A 137 -4.52 18.97 -1.67
N PHE A 138 -5.42 18.58 -2.59
CA PHE A 138 -5.38 17.26 -3.23
C PHE A 138 -4.06 17.02 -3.99
N ILE A 139 -3.54 18.03 -4.68
CA ILE A 139 -2.28 17.91 -5.43
C ILE A 139 -1.08 17.86 -4.47
N LEU A 140 -1.11 18.64 -3.39
CA LEU A 140 -0.12 18.55 -2.32
C LEU A 140 -0.13 17.16 -1.68
N GLY A 141 -1.30 16.56 -1.45
CA GLY A 141 -1.44 15.18 -0.98
C GLY A 141 -0.73 14.17 -1.89
N ASN A 142 -0.90 14.30 -3.21
CA ASN A 142 -0.17 13.47 -4.17
C ASN A 142 1.35 13.76 -4.16
N ILE A 143 1.78 15.01 -3.98
CA ILE A 143 3.20 15.35 -3.82
C ILE A 143 3.76 14.67 -2.56
N LYS A 144 3.05 14.72 -1.42
CA LYS A 144 3.44 14.03 -0.17
C LYS A 144 3.68 12.55 -0.43
N ALA A 145 2.72 11.84 -1.05
CA ALA A 145 2.85 10.42 -1.37
C ALA A 145 4.09 10.13 -2.25
N ARG A 146 4.38 10.98 -3.25
CA ARG A 146 5.59 10.83 -4.09
C ARG A 146 6.89 11.15 -3.36
N GLN A 147 6.88 12.09 -2.42
CA GLN A 147 8.06 12.35 -1.58
C GLN A 147 8.34 11.18 -0.63
N ARG A 148 7.31 10.49 -0.13
CA ARG A 148 7.47 9.24 0.64
C ARG A 148 8.11 8.14 -0.22
N MET A 149 7.71 8.02 -1.49
CA MET A 149 8.35 7.11 -2.44
C MET A 149 9.83 7.46 -2.64
N ILE A 150 10.15 8.73 -2.95
CA ILE A 150 11.53 9.18 -3.14
C ILE A 150 12.40 8.87 -1.92
N ALA A 151 11.89 9.13 -0.71
CA ALA A 151 12.61 8.85 0.53
C ALA A 151 12.94 7.35 0.68
N GLN A 152 11.97 6.46 0.42
CA GLN A 152 12.17 5.01 0.51
C GLN A 152 13.18 4.51 -0.53
N PHE A 153 13.06 4.95 -1.79
CA PHE A 153 14.01 4.57 -2.84
C PHE A 153 15.42 5.13 -2.60
N ALA A 154 15.54 6.34 -2.03
CA ALA A 154 16.83 6.89 -1.64
C ALA A 154 17.52 6.04 -0.55
N LEU A 155 16.75 5.61 0.47
CA LEU A 155 17.25 4.72 1.52
C LEU A 155 17.60 3.33 0.97
N ALA A 156 16.74 2.76 0.13
CA ALA A 156 16.96 1.46 -0.50
C ALA A 156 18.23 1.47 -1.37
N GLY A 157 18.39 2.49 -2.22
CA GLY A 157 19.58 2.65 -3.06
C GLY A 157 20.87 2.83 -2.25
N ALA A 158 20.82 3.58 -1.14
CA ALA A 158 21.97 3.79 -0.27
C ALA A 158 22.36 2.54 0.54
N LEU A 159 21.39 1.71 0.92
CA LEU A 159 21.57 0.55 1.80
C LEU A 159 21.69 -0.78 1.04
N GLY A 160 21.45 -0.77 -0.27
CA GLY A 160 21.41 -1.97 -1.12
C GLY A 160 20.17 -2.82 -0.80
N GLY A 161 19.00 -2.20 -0.75
CA GLY A 161 17.72 -2.82 -0.44
C GLY A 161 16.69 -2.66 -1.54
N LEU A 162 15.52 -3.26 -1.32
CA LEU A 162 14.33 -3.18 -2.16
C LEU A 162 13.20 -2.47 -1.41
N VAL A 163 12.40 -1.68 -2.12
CA VAL A 163 11.22 -1.01 -1.56
C VAL A 163 10.02 -1.95 -1.60
N ILE A 164 9.43 -2.20 -0.43
CA ILE A 164 8.16 -2.94 -0.33
C ILE A 164 7.00 -1.98 -0.59
N GLY A 165 6.03 -2.41 -1.39
CA GLY A 165 4.74 -1.75 -1.54
C GLY A 165 3.64 -2.51 -0.80
N THR A 166 2.62 -1.78 -0.35
CA THR A 166 1.52 -2.32 0.45
C THR A 166 0.25 -2.59 -0.36
N ASP A 167 0.27 -2.33 -1.67
CA ASP A 167 -0.90 -2.54 -2.54
C ASP A 167 -1.41 -3.98 -2.44
N HIS A 168 -2.72 -4.07 -2.34
CA HIS A 168 -3.48 -5.30 -2.21
C HIS A 168 -4.78 -5.19 -3.01
N ALA A 169 -5.49 -6.28 -3.24
CA ALA A 169 -6.59 -6.34 -4.22
C ALA A 169 -7.71 -5.30 -3.98
N ALA A 170 -8.03 -4.98 -2.72
CA ALA A 170 -9.03 -3.97 -2.39
C ALA A 170 -8.58 -2.53 -2.71
N GLU A 171 -7.29 -2.20 -2.61
CA GLU A 171 -6.76 -0.91 -3.11
C GLU A 171 -6.65 -0.92 -4.64
N ALA A 172 -6.16 -2.03 -5.21
CA ALA A 172 -5.97 -2.19 -6.64
C ALA A 172 -7.28 -2.06 -7.43
N VAL A 173 -8.37 -2.67 -6.95
CA VAL A 173 -9.68 -2.62 -7.62
C VAL A 173 -10.25 -1.21 -7.65
N MET A 174 -10.03 -0.43 -6.59
CA MET A 174 -10.45 0.96 -6.50
C MET A 174 -9.44 1.94 -7.11
N GLY A 175 -8.23 1.45 -7.43
CA GLY A 175 -7.08 2.27 -7.84
C GLY A 175 -6.71 3.31 -6.80
N PHE A 176 -6.84 2.97 -5.51
CA PHE A 176 -6.71 3.88 -4.39
C PHE A 176 -5.28 3.99 -3.87
N PHE A 177 -4.42 4.43 -4.77
CA PHE A 177 -3.04 4.75 -4.48
C PHE A 177 -2.60 5.91 -5.36
N THR A 178 -1.56 6.63 -4.95
CA THR A 178 -0.95 7.65 -5.79
C THR A 178 -0.07 6.97 -6.84
N LYS A 179 -0.37 7.20 -8.13
CA LYS A 179 0.48 6.69 -9.21
C LYS A 179 1.89 7.30 -9.08
N PHE A 180 2.89 6.41 -9.02
CA PHE A 180 4.29 6.73 -8.73
C PHE A 180 4.54 7.38 -7.36
N GLY A 181 3.60 7.21 -6.42
CA GLY A 181 3.79 7.44 -4.98
C GLY A 181 3.90 6.10 -4.27
N ASP A 182 2.99 5.82 -3.36
CA ASP A 182 2.81 4.53 -2.68
C ASP A 182 2.61 3.35 -3.64
N GLY A 183 2.04 3.58 -4.83
CA GLY A 183 1.93 2.56 -5.88
C GLY A 183 3.23 2.24 -6.63
N ALA A 184 4.35 2.89 -6.33
CA ALA A 184 5.66 2.55 -6.88
C ALA A 184 6.52 1.83 -5.83
N ALA A 185 6.82 0.57 -6.09
CA ALA A 185 7.62 -0.30 -5.25
C ALA A 185 8.27 -1.41 -6.09
N ASP A 186 9.22 -2.13 -5.49
CA ASP A 186 9.93 -3.24 -6.15
C ASP A 186 9.22 -4.60 -5.95
N ILE A 187 8.46 -4.74 -4.86
CA ILE A 187 7.80 -6.00 -4.48
C ILE A 187 6.50 -5.75 -3.70
N LEU A 188 5.47 -6.58 -3.95
CA LEU A 188 4.13 -6.45 -3.37
C LEU A 188 3.72 -7.72 -2.61
N PRO A 189 4.16 -7.89 -1.34
CA PRO A 189 3.84 -9.09 -0.56
C PRO A 189 2.37 -9.20 -0.17
N LEU A 190 1.54 -8.16 -0.37
CA LEU A 190 0.10 -8.17 -0.05
C LEU A 190 -0.81 -8.34 -1.27
N ALA A 191 -0.26 -8.35 -2.49
CA ALA A 191 -1.04 -8.53 -3.71
C ALA A 191 -1.96 -9.77 -3.65
N GLY A 192 -3.18 -9.64 -4.17
CA GLY A 192 -4.22 -10.69 -4.11
C GLY A 192 -4.99 -10.81 -2.79
N LEU A 193 -4.63 -10.07 -1.73
CA LEU A 193 -5.43 -10.00 -0.51
C LEU A 193 -6.48 -8.89 -0.60
N ASN A 194 -7.69 -9.17 -0.17
CA ASN A 194 -8.68 -8.14 0.14
C ASN A 194 -8.48 -7.64 1.59
N LYS A 195 -9.22 -6.61 2.03
CA LYS A 195 -8.91 -5.90 3.28
C LYS A 195 -9.07 -6.79 4.52
N ARG A 196 -10.14 -7.57 4.61
CA ARG A 196 -10.36 -8.51 5.73
C ARG A 196 -9.29 -9.59 5.80
N ARG A 197 -8.76 -10.02 4.65
CA ARG A 197 -7.66 -10.99 4.60
C ARG A 197 -6.32 -10.38 5.03
N VAL A 198 -6.04 -9.12 4.70
CA VAL A 198 -4.89 -8.39 5.28
C VAL A 198 -5.01 -8.34 6.81
N ARG A 199 -6.19 -7.97 7.35
CA ARG A 199 -6.44 -7.96 8.80
C ARG A 199 -6.27 -9.34 9.44
N LEU A 200 -6.76 -10.39 8.77
CA LEU A 200 -6.61 -11.77 9.24
C LEU A 200 -5.13 -12.17 9.39
N LEU A 201 -4.31 -11.87 8.39
CA LEU A 201 -2.88 -12.16 8.42
C LEU A 201 -2.18 -11.35 9.51
N ALA A 202 -2.51 -10.07 9.66
CA ALA A 202 -1.97 -9.22 10.72
C ALA A 202 -2.19 -9.84 12.11
N LYS A 203 -3.42 -10.27 12.42
CA LYS A 203 -3.75 -10.93 13.69
C LYS A 203 -2.96 -12.21 13.89
N ARG A 204 -2.84 -13.03 12.84
CA ARG A 204 -2.09 -14.30 12.90
C ARG A 204 -0.59 -14.10 13.09
N LEU A 205 -0.06 -12.98 12.60
CA LEU A 205 1.32 -12.54 12.85
C LEU A 205 1.52 -11.91 14.24
N GLY A 206 0.48 -11.85 15.09
CA GLY A 206 0.55 -11.34 16.46
C GLY A 206 0.31 -9.84 16.60
N ALA A 207 -0.21 -9.16 15.57
CA ALA A 207 -0.57 -7.76 15.68
C ALA A 207 -1.75 -7.56 16.65
N PRO A 208 -1.71 -6.53 17.51
CA PRO A 208 -2.80 -6.22 18.45
C PRO A 208 -4.03 -5.68 17.71
N ASP A 209 -5.23 -6.00 18.21
CA ASP A 209 -6.50 -5.69 17.56
C ASP A 209 -6.69 -4.17 17.35
N GLU A 210 -6.17 -3.34 18.25
CA GLU A 210 -6.24 -1.88 18.14
C GLU A 210 -5.51 -1.34 16.90
N LEU A 211 -4.42 -1.98 16.48
CA LEU A 211 -3.71 -1.62 15.25
C LEU A 211 -4.38 -2.25 14.03
N VAL A 212 -4.87 -3.48 14.15
CA VAL A 212 -5.50 -4.21 13.04
C VAL A 212 -6.82 -3.57 12.62
N PHE A 213 -7.63 -3.12 13.57
CA PHE A 213 -8.98 -2.59 13.33
C PHE A 213 -9.07 -1.06 13.34
N LYS A 214 -7.92 -0.37 13.38
CA LYS A 214 -7.87 1.09 13.17
C LYS A 214 -8.60 1.46 11.87
N VAL A 215 -9.30 2.60 11.91
CA VAL A 215 -10.00 3.17 10.76
C VAL A 215 -8.98 3.48 9.65
N PRO A 216 -9.10 2.87 8.47
CA PRO A 216 -8.18 3.13 7.35
C PRO A 216 -8.30 4.57 6.85
N THR A 217 -7.15 5.21 6.64
CA THR A 217 -7.04 6.55 6.06
C THR A 217 -5.70 6.72 5.36
N ALA A 218 -5.70 7.46 4.25
CA ALA A 218 -4.49 7.83 3.51
C ALA A 218 -3.70 9.00 4.15
N ASP A 219 -4.34 9.80 5.02
CA ASP A 219 -3.77 11.00 5.67
C ASP A 219 -2.95 11.92 4.73
N LEU A 220 -3.58 12.35 3.63
CA LEU A 220 -2.96 13.19 2.59
C LEU A 220 -3.50 14.63 2.53
N GLU A 221 -4.77 14.84 2.88
CA GLU A 221 -5.48 16.11 2.80
C GLU A 221 -5.29 16.93 4.09
N ASP A 222 -4.69 18.12 4.01
CA ASP A 222 -4.49 18.99 5.19
C ASP A 222 -5.81 19.59 5.66
N GLN A 223 -6.79 19.78 4.76
CA GLN A 223 -8.11 20.32 5.12
C GLN A 223 -9.02 19.27 5.77
N ARG A 224 -8.74 17.98 5.55
CA ARG A 224 -9.50 16.85 6.09
C ARG A 224 -8.53 15.74 6.55
N PRO A 225 -7.75 15.99 7.61
CA PRO A 225 -6.82 15.00 8.12
C PRO A 225 -7.58 13.74 8.54
N LEU A 226 -6.97 12.57 8.32
CA LEU A 226 -7.53 11.27 8.66
C LEU A 226 -8.91 10.96 8.04
N ARG A 227 -9.25 11.53 6.88
CA ARG A 227 -10.49 11.20 6.16
C ARG A 227 -10.58 9.68 5.90
N PRO A 228 -11.67 9.00 6.29
CA PRO A 228 -11.81 7.57 6.06
C PRO A 228 -11.84 7.20 4.59
N ASP A 229 -11.18 6.12 4.20
CA ASP A 229 -11.14 5.66 2.80
C ASP A 229 -12.55 5.37 2.25
N GLU A 230 -13.42 4.78 3.07
CA GLU A 230 -14.80 4.43 2.69
C GLU A 230 -15.63 5.66 2.32
N GLU A 231 -15.36 6.81 2.95
CA GLU A 231 -15.99 8.09 2.57
C GLU A 231 -15.49 8.58 1.20
N ALA A 232 -14.22 8.32 0.86
CA ALA A 232 -13.66 8.64 -0.45
C ALA A 232 -14.18 7.67 -1.53
N TYR A 233 -14.33 6.39 -1.20
CA TYR A 233 -14.86 5.37 -2.09
C TYR A 233 -16.34 5.56 -2.40
N GLY A 234 -17.13 5.87 -1.38
CA GLY A 234 -18.59 5.76 -1.43
C GLY A 234 -19.08 4.31 -1.43
N VAL A 235 -18.24 3.37 -1.00
CA VAL A 235 -18.53 1.94 -0.74
C VAL A 235 -17.69 1.47 0.45
N SER A 236 -18.16 0.50 1.22
CA SER A 236 -17.40 -0.04 2.35
C SER A 236 -16.35 -1.06 1.91
N TYR A 237 -15.36 -1.30 2.76
CA TYR A 237 -14.41 -2.39 2.57
C TYR A 237 -15.10 -3.76 2.58
N ASP A 238 -16.19 -3.93 3.33
CA ASP A 238 -16.94 -5.19 3.32
C ASP A 238 -17.60 -5.45 1.96
N GLU A 239 -18.15 -4.43 1.32
CA GLU A 239 -18.70 -4.54 -0.04
C GLU A 239 -17.61 -4.80 -1.07
N ILE A 240 -16.44 -4.16 -0.95
CA ILE A 240 -15.28 -4.40 -1.81
C ILE A 240 -14.78 -5.84 -1.63
N ASP A 241 -14.65 -6.30 -0.40
CA ASP A 241 -14.14 -7.63 -0.08
C ASP A 241 -15.11 -8.72 -0.53
N ASP A 242 -16.43 -8.54 -0.33
CA ASP A 242 -17.45 -9.45 -0.84
C ASP A 242 -17.44 -9.50 -2.37
N PHE A 243 -17.27 -8.36 -3.05
CA PHE A 243 -17.09 -8.33 -4.51
C PHE A 243 -15.85 -9.14 -4.93
N LEU A 244 -14.71 -8.95 -4.27
CA LEU A 244 -13.46 -9.64 -4.58
C LEU A 244 -13.48 -11.13 -4.21
N GLU A 245 -14.37 -11.55 -3.31
CA GLU A 245 -14.60 -12.95 -2.95
C GLU A 245 -15.63 -13.64 -3.86
N GLY A 246 -16.13 -12.95 -4.89
CA GLY A 246 -17.13 -13.51 -5.82
C GLY A 246 -18.53 -13.61 -5.23
N LYS A 247 -18.80 -12.93 -4.11
CA LYS A 247 -20.13 -12.91 -3.49
C LYS A 247 -21.03 -11.88 -4.19
N PRO A 248 -22.37 -12.06 -4.12
CA PRO A 248 -23.31 -11.04 -4.55
C PRO A 248 -23.15 -9.77 -3.71
N VAL A 249 -23.12 -8.61 -4.37
CA VAL A 249 -23.11 -7.28 -3.74
C VAL A 249 -24.23 -6.41 -4.30
N GLY A 250 -24.64 -5.37 -3.56
CA GLY A 250 -25.68 -4.45 -4.02
C GLY A 250 -25.31 -3.73 -5.33
N GLU A 251 -26.30 -3.44 -6.18
CA GLU A 251 -26.06 -2.87 -7.52
C GLU A 251 -25.39 -1.49 -7.49
N ILE A 252 -25.58 -0.71 -6.41
CA ILE A 252 -24.89 0.57 -6.23
C ILE A 252 -23.39 0.34 -6.03
N ALA A 253 -23.03 -0.53 -5.08
CA ALA A 253 -21.64 -0.88 -4.79
C ALA A 253 -20.96 -1.51 -6.02
N ARG A 254 -21.63 -2.47 -6.66
CA ARG A 254 -21.14 -3.12 -7.88
C ARG A 254 -20.77 -2.10 -8.96
N ARG A 255 -21.68 -1.18 -9.29
CA ARG A 255 -21.42 -0.14 -10.30
C ARG A 255 -20.27 0.78 -9.91
N ARG A 256 -20.17 1.14 -8.63
CA ARG A 256 -19.09 2.00 -8.13
C ARG A 256 -17.73 1.33 -8.25
N ILE A 257 -17.61 0.07 -7.85
CA ILE A 257 -16.38 -0.72 -7.93
C ILE A 257 -15.95 -0.90 -9.40
N LEU A 258 -16.86 -1.31 -10.28
CA LEU A 258 -16.55 -1.49 -11.71
C LEU A 258 -16.14 -0.17 -12.39
N ALA A 259 -16.82 0.93 -12.07
CA ALA A 259 -16.46 2.25 -12.59
C ALA A 259 -15.06 2.67 -12.11
N ALA A 260 -14.74 2.48 -10.83
CA ALA A 260 -13.42 2.78 -10.28
C ALA A 260 -12.33 1.92 -10.93
N TYR A 261 -12.56 0.61 -11.05
CA TYR A 261 -11.63 -0.32 -11.69
C TYR A 261 -11.31 0.11 -13.12
N ARG A 262 -12.33 0.37 -13.95
CA ARG A 262 -12.12 0.82 -15.35
C ARG A 262 -11.41 2.16 -15.43
N ALA A 263 -11.83 3.15 -14.63
CA ALA A 263 -11.25 4.49 -14.64
C ALA A 263 -9.77 4.51 -14.21
N THR A 264 -9.35 3.52 -13.42
CA THR A 264 -8.00 3.44 -12.84
C THR A 264 -7.11 2.40 -13.50
N ALA A 265 -7.54 1.77 -14.61
CA ALA A 265 -6.74 0.78 -15.34
C ALA A 265 -5.31 1.27 -15.66
N HIS A 266 -5.18 2.56 -15.98
CA HIS A 266 -3.90 3.20 -16.25
C HIS A 266 -2.93 3.19 -15.05
N LYS A 267 -3.38 2.90 -13.83
CA LYS A 267 -2.54 2.82 -12.62
C LYS A 267 -1.97 1.41 -12.41
N ARG A 268 -2.62 0.36 -12.94
CA ARG A 268 -2.21 -1.04 -12.83
C ARG A 268 -1.40 -1.54 -14.03
N ALA A 269 -1.17 -0.68 -15.01
CA ALA A 269 -0.39 -0.99 -16.21
C ALA A 269 0.91 -0.19 -16.26
N LEU A 270 1.90 -0.74 -16.97
CA LEU A 270 3.03 0.03 -17.47
C LEU A 270 2.54 1.19 -18.36
N PRO A 271 3.38 2.22 -18.62
CA PRO A 271 3.05 3.25 -19.58
C PRO A 271 2.61 2.65 -20.92
N VAL A 272 1.49 3.15 -21.47
CA VAL A 272 0.96 2.67 -22.75
C VAL A 272 1.98 2.94 -23.85
N ALA A 273 2.43 1.89 -24.52
CA ALA A 273 3.36 1.96 -25.64
C ALA A 273 2.61 1.77 -26.96
N VAL A 274 3.10 2.38 -28.04
CA VAL A 274 2.55 2.21 -29.40
C VAL A 274 2.51 0.73 -29.81
N SER A 275 3.44 -0.08 -29.31
CA SER A 275 3.48 -1.53 -29.54
C SER A 275 2.32 -2.32 -28.90
N ALA A 276 1.48 -1.67 -28.08
CA ALA A 276 0.36 -2.28 -27.37
C ALA A 276 -1.03 -1.82 -27.89
N LEU A 277 -1.05 -1.06 -28.99
CA LEU A 277 -2.26 -0.65 -29.74
C LEU A 277 -2.39 -1.48 -31.02
#